data_AF-A0A1X0RCR0-F1
#
_entry.id   AF-A0A1X0RCR0-F1
#
_cell.length_a   1.000
_cell.length_b   1.000
_cell.length_c   1.000
_cell.angle_alpha   90.00
_cell.angle_beta   90.00
_cell.angle_gamma   90.00
#
_symmetry.space_group_name_H-M   'P 1'
#
loop_
_entity.id
_entity.type
_entity.pdbx_description
1 polymer ?
#
loop_
_entity_poly.entity_id
_entity_poly.type
_entity_poly.pdbx_seq_one_letter_code
_entity_poly.pdbx_strand_id
1 'polypeptide(L)'
;EWKNVTRSDMVLEPKTALSDLSPLIVEIQHTINKAFIKRAANYCLQTSTRYHSDPIILIICVEKLNQGTHKHVKLSKLPGVFSYFSQLWAEHCYIISEESVKDNFSTLLNPLIALGSFFTNRSLSLTDHPFKNDPVIQYLYTSTIFQHQFNII
;
A
#
# COMPACT_ATOMS: atom_id res chain seq x y z
N GLU A 1 12.13 13.49 1.93
CA GLU A 1 11.29 14.50 2.59
C GLU A 1 10.71 15.42 1.55
N TRP A 2 9.51 15.92 1.80
CA TRP A 2 8.79 16.82 0.91
C TRP A 2 9.07 18.30 1.23
N LYS A 3 8.70 19.23 0.33
CA LYS A 3 9.04 20.66 0.48
C LYS A 3 8.43 21.30 1.73
N ASN A 4 7.33 20.75 2.23
CA ASN A 4 6.66 21.18 3.45
C ASN A 4 7.10 20.41 4.71
N VAL A 5 8.27 19.75 4.69
CA VAL A 5 8.84 18.96 5.80
C VAL A 5 8.00 17.72 6.17
N THR A 6 6.93 17.44 5.43
CA THR A 6 6.22 16.16 5.56
C THR A 6 6.95 15.06 4.79
N ARG A 7 6.67 13.81 5.11
CA ARG A 7 7.28 12.66 4.44
C ARG A 7 6.25 11.56 4.27
N SER A 8 6.22 10.97 3.08
CA SER A 8 5.54 9.70 2.84
C SER A 8 6.40 8.55 3.31
N ASP A 9 5.79 7.42 3.65
CA ASP A 9 6.52 6.27 4.17
C ASP A 9 7.57 5.77 3.16
N MET A 10 7.15 5.56 1.91
CA MET A 10 8.04 5.16 0.82
C MET A 10 7.64 5.79 -0.51
N VAL A 11 8.67 6.14 -1.31
CA VAL A 11 8.53 6.59 -2.70
C VAL A 11 9.51 5.79 -3.54
N LEU A 12 8.99 5.12 -4.57
CA LEU A 12 9.78 4.41 -5.56
C LEU A 12 9.86 5.28 -6.81
N GLU A 13 11.08 5.70 -7.11
CA GLU A 13 11.37 6.57 -8.24
C GLU A 13 11.53 5.74 -9.52
N PRO A 14 11.07 6.26 -10.68
CA PRO A 14 11.39 5.66 -11.96
C PRO A 14 12.91 5.66 -12.17
N LYS A 15 13.50 4.51 -12.51
CA LYS A 15 14.97 4.35 -12.60
C LYS A 15 15.62 5.25 -13.67
N THR A 16 14.86 5.70 -14.66
CA THR A 16 15.35 6.56 -15.73
C THR A 16 14.32 7.63 -16.06
N ALA A 17 14.77 8.82 -16.43
CA ALA A 17 13.91 9.90 -16.92
C ALA A 17 13.18 9.56 -18.24
N LEU A 18 13.56 8.44 -18.87
CA LEU A 18 12.95 7.87 -20.09
C LEU A 18 11.98 6.72 -19.78
N SER A 19 11.75 6.41 -18.50
CA SER A 19 10.83 5.37 -18.11
C SER A 19 9.41 5.93 -18.12
N ASP A 20 8.51 5.34 -18.93
CA ASP A 20 7.07 5.63 -18.92
C ASP A 20 6.35 5.10 -17.65
N LEU A 21 7.11 4.86 -16.58
CA LEU A 21 6.57 4.33 -15.33
C LEU A 21 6.28 5.48 -14.40
N SER A 22 5.06 5.52 -13.91
CA SER A 22 4.64 6.48 -12.90
C SER A 22 5.36 6.21 -11.57
N PRO A 23 5.76 7.27 -10.83
CA PRO A 23 6.30 7.10 -9.49
C PRO A 23 5.29 6.38 -8.58
N LEU A 24 5.76 5.51 -7.70
CA LEU A 24 4.90 4.78 -6.77
C LEU A 24 5.11 5.29 -5.34
N ILE A 25 4.05 5.83 -4.75
CA ILE A 25 4.00 6.18 -3.33
C ILE A 25 3.36 5.02 -2.57
N VAL A 26 3.97 4.57 -1.49
CA VAL A 26 3.40 3.56 -0.59
C VAL A 26 3.22 4.17 0.79
N GLU A 27 2.01 4.03 1.33
CA GLU A 27 1.62 4.48 2.67
C GLU A 27 1.05 3.31 3.46
N ILE A 28 1.51 3.13 4.70
CA ILE A 28 0.97 2.15 5.63
C ILE A 28 0.28 2.91 6.76
N GLN A 29 -1.03 2.75 6.85
CA GLN A 29 -1.83 3.52 7.79
C GLN A 29 -2.74 2.60 8.61
N HIS A 30 -2.74 2.83 9.92
CA HIS A 30 -3.62 2.11 10.84
C HIS A 30 -5.10 2.38 10.53
N THR A 31 -5.43 3.66 10.29
CA THR A 31 -6.80 4.09 10.00
C THR A 31 -6.80 5.13 8.89
N ILE A 32 -7.62 4.90 7.87
CA ILE A 32 -7.80 5.84 6.77
C ILE A 32 -8.99 6.75 7.09
N ASN A 33 -8.75 8.07 7.04
CA ASN A 33 -9.75 9.10 7.24
C ASN A 33 -9.56 10.25 6.23
N LYS A 34 -10.49 11.22 6.21
CA LYS A 34 -10.46 12.35 5.27
C LYS A 34 -9.20 13.22 5.43
N ALA A 35 -8.70 13.42 6.65
CA ALA A 35 -7.49 14.21 6.88
C ALA A 35 -6.26 13.53 6.27
N PHE A 36 -6.15 12.21 6.43
CA PHE A 36 -5.12 11.42 5.78
C PHE A 36 -5.23 11.46 4.25
N ILE A 37 -6.42 11.27 3.68
CA ILE A 37 -6.59 11.34 2.20
C ILE A 37 -6.15 12.69 1.64
N LYS A 38 -6.44 13.80 2.34
CA LYS A 38 -5.93 15.13 1.94
C LYS A 38 -4.41 15.21 1.98
N ARG A 39 -3.78 14.61 3.00
CA ARG A 39 -2.32 14.52 3.13
C ARG A 39 -1.71 13.68 2.00
N ALA A 40 -2.31 12.53 1.72
CA ALA A 40 -1.91 11.64 0.63
C ALA A 40 -2.00 12.32 -0.74
N ALA A 41 -3.10 13.03 -1.02
CA ALA A 41 -3.23 13.84 -2.23
C ALA A 41 -2.12 14.90 -2.34
N ASN A 42 -1.79 15.57 -1.23
CA ASN A 42 -0.67 16.52 -1.21
C ASN A 42 0.69 15.86 -1.45
N TYR A 43 0.90 14.61 -1.04
CA TYR A 43 2.11 13.86 -1.42
C TYR A 43 2.15 13.63 -2.92
N CYS A 44 1.03 13.22 -3.51
CA CYS A 44 0.97 12.96 -4.95
C CYS A 44 1.24 14.23 -5.78
N LEU A 45 0.69 15.39 -5.39
CA LEU A 45 0.97 16.66 -6.06
C LEU A 45 2.45 17.05 -6.00
N GLN A 46 3.10 16.81 -4.85
CA GLN A 46 4.53 17.07 -4.69
C GLN A 46 5.40 16.12 -5.52
N THR A 47 5.01 14.85 -5.59
CA THR A 47 5.65 13.84 -6.46
C THR A 47 5.48 14.20 -7.93
N SER A 48 4.28 14.58 -8.37
CA SER A 48 4.02 15.01 -9.76
C SER A 48 4.85 16.25 -10.12
N THR A 49 4.97 17.22 -9.20
CA THR A 49 5.85 18.38 -9.39
C THR A 49 7.33 17.99 -9.51
N ARG A 50 7.79 16.96 -8.78
CA ARG A 50 9.19 16.54 -8.71
C ARG A 50 9.61 15.68 -9.90
N TYR A 51 8.76 14.77 -10.34
CA TYR A 51 9.09 13.79 -11.38
C TYR A 51 8.37 14.07 -12.72
N HIS A 52 7.60 15.16 -12.79
CA HIS A 52 6.86 15.58 -13.99
C HIS A 52 5.88 14.51 -14.53
N SER A 53 5.37 13.67 -13.64
CA SER A 53 4.40 12.60 -13.95
C SER A 53 3.51 12.32 -12.74
N ASP A 54 2.23 12.07 -12.98
CA ASP A 54 1.27 11.76 -11.93
C ASP A 54 1.59 10.39 -11.31
N PRO A 55 1.70 10.30 -9.97
CA PRO A 55 2.07 9.05 -9.35
C PRO A 55 0.91 8.07 -9.23
N ILE A 56 1.24 6.81 -9.02
CA ILE A 56 0.35 5.83 -8.42
C ILE A 56 0.58 5.88 -6.90
N ILE A 57 -0.50 5.89 -6.12
CA ILE A 57 -0.41 5.72 -4.67
C ILE A 57 -1.07 4.41 -4.24
N LEU A 58 -0.35 3.63 -3.44
CA LEU A 58 -0.84 2.43 -2.79
C LEU A 58 -0.91 2.68 -1.29
N ILE A 59 -2.10 2.52 -0.73
CA ILE A 59 -2.37 2.74 0.69
C ILE A 59 -2.75 1.40 1.32
N ILE A 60 -1.98 0.95 2.29
CA ILE A 60 -2.25 -0.26 3.06
C ILE A 60 -2.95 0.17 4.36
N CYS A 61 -4.24 -0.12 4.44
CA CYS A 61 -5.09 0.09 5.61
C CYS A 61 -5.01 -1.11 6.53
N VAL A 62 -4.30 -0.98 7.65
CA VAL A 62 -4.06 -2.10 8.58
C VAL A 62 -5.33 -2.48 9.35
N GLU A 63 -6.13 -1.50 9.82
CA GLU A 63 -7.28 -1.79 10.66
C GLU A 63 -8.60 -1.28 10.07
N LYS A 64 -8.75 0.05 9.94
CA LYS A 64 -10.08 0.61 9.68
C LYS A 64 -10.10 1.64 8.57
N LEU A 65 -10.99 1.40 7.61
CA LEU A 65 -11.46 2.42 6.68
C LEU A 65 -12.66 3.13 7.31
N ASN A 66 -12.58 4.46 7.50
CA ASN A 66 -13.72 5.20 8.03
C ASN A 66 -14.92 5.16 7.06
N GLN A 67 -16.14 5.15 7.61
CA GLN A 67 -17.39 5.10 6.82
C GLN A 67 -17.47 6.21 5.75
N GLY A 68 -17.02 7.42 6.11
CA GLY A 68 -16.99 8.55 5.18
C GLY A 68 -16.04 8.37 3.99
N THR A 69 -15.00 7.55 4.12
CA THR A 69 -14.06 7.20 3.02
C THR A 69 -14.47 5.92 2.31
N HIS A 70 -15.07 4.97 3.04
CA HIS A 70 -15.53 3.68 2.50
C HIS A 70 -16.53 3.85 1.36
N LYS A 71 -17.52 4.73 1.51
CA LYS A 71 -18.51 5.02 0.45
C LYS A 71 -17.93 5.52 -0.90
N HIS A 72 -16.64 5.87 -0.94
CA HIS A 72 -15.96 6.37 -2.13
C HIS A 72 -15.00 5.35 -2.76
N VAL A 73 -14.84 4.17 -2.15
CA VAL A 73 -14.06 3.09 -2.75
C VAL A 73 -14.90 2.29 -3.74
N LYS A 74 -14.23 1.73 -4.75
CA LYS A 74 -14.81 0.79 -5.71
C LYS A 74 -13.89 -0.41 -5.85
N LEU A 75 -14.43 -1.55 -6.27
CA LEU A 75 -13.60 -2.70 -6.64
C LEU A 75 -12.63 -2.31 -7.77
N SER A 76 -11.35 -2.61 -7.57
CA SER A 76 -10.33 -2.47 -8.62
C SER A 76 -10.36 -3.67 -9.56
N LYS A 77 -9.72 -3.52 -10.72
CA LYS A 77 -9.34 -4.66 -11.55
C LYS A 77 -8.18 -5.46 -10.94
N LEU A 78 -7.43 -4.85 -10.02
CA LEU A 78 -6.37 -5.52 -9.28
C LEU A 78 -6.96 -6.40 -8.17
N PRO A 79 -6.47 -7.64 -8.00
CA PRO A 79 -6.99 -8.57 -7.01
C PRO A 79 -6.69 -8.10 -5.59
N GLY A 80 -7.69 -8.13 -4.71
CA GLY A 80 -7.50 -7.77 -3.30
C GLY A 80 -7.42 -6.26 -3.03
N VAL A 81 -7.78 -5.41 -4.00
CA VAL A 81 -7.53 -3.97 -3.96
C VAL A 81 -8.81 -3.19 -4.27
N PHE A 82 -9.03 -2.09 -3.54
CA PHE A 82 -9.99 -1.06 -3.92
C PHE A 82 -9.34 0.07 -4.69
N SER A 83 -10.10 0.67 -5.61
CA SER A 83 -9.78 1.95 -6.24
C SER A 83 -10.51 3.09 -5.54
N TYR A 84 -9.81 4.19 -5.28
CA TYR A 84 -10.36 5.43 -4.74
C TYR A 84 -10.25 6.55 -5.78
N PHE A 85 -11.20 7.49 -5.78
CA PHE A 85 -11.21 8.60 -6.74
C PHE A 85 -9.98 9.50 -6.59
N SER A 86 -9.14 9.57 -7.63
CA SER A 86 -7.86 10.29 -7.57
C SER A 86 -7.50 11.14 -8.79
N GLN A 87 -8.34 11.17 -9.84
CA GLN A 87 -8.03 11.76 -11.15
C GLN A 87 -7.53 13.21 -11.16
N LEU A 88 -7.69 13.95 -10.05
CA LEU A 88 -7.22 15.34 -9.92
C LEU A 88 -5.84 15.48 -9.27
N TRP A 89 -5.28 14.39 -8.73
CA TRP A 89 -4.06 14.46 -7.91
C TRP A 89 -3.16 13.23 -8.01
N ALA A 90 -3.59 12.13 -8.63
CA ALA A 90 -2.78 10.94 -8.90
C ALA A 90 -3.37 10.14 -10.08
N GLU A 91 -2.53 9.40 -10.80
CA GLU A 91 -2.97 8.50 -11.87
C GLU A 91 -3.94 7.45 -11.31
N HIS A 92 -3.54 6.79 -10.22
CA HIS A 92 -4.36 5.84 -9.49
C HIS A 92 -4.15 5.94 -7.99
N CYS A 93 -5.24 5.81 -7.23
CA CYS A 93 -5.21 5.59 -5.79
C CYS A 93 -5.78 4.22 -5.46
N TYR A 94 -4.91 3.33 -5.01
CA TYR A 94 -5.24 1.98 -4.59
C TYR A 94 -5.24 1.86 -3.07
N ILE A 95 -6.24 1.17 -2.53
CA ILE A 95 -6.37 0.89 -1.10
C ILE A 95 -6.46 -0.62 -0.91
N ILE A 96 -5.51 -1.17 -0.16
CA ILE A 96 -5.57 -2.53 0.37
C ILE A 96 -6.10 -2.44 1.81
N SER A 97 -7.07 -3.27 2.16
CA SER A 97 -7.66 -3.35 3.49
C SER A 97 -8.10 -4.79 3.79
N GLU A 98 -8.40 -5.12 5.04
CA GLU A 98 -8.93 -6.44 5.41
C GLU A 98 -10.17 -6.81 4.55
N GLU A 99 -11.04 -5.83 4.31
CA GLU A 99 -12.24 -5.98 3.50
C GLU A 99 -11.93 -6.26 2.03
N SER A 100 -10.92 -5.60 1.45
CA SER A 100 -10.59 -5.79 0.03
C SER A 100 -9.98 -7.17 -0.24
N VAL A 101 -9.35 -7.80 0.76
CA VAL A 101 -8.70 -9.11 0.61
C VAL A 101 -9.56 -10.30 1.07
N LYS A 102 -10.63 -10.06 1.83
CA LYS A 102 -11.41 -11.08 2.56
C LYS A 102 -12.01 -12.21 1.72
N ASP A 103 -12.29 -11.96 0.45
CA ASP A 103 -12.98 -12.92 -0.43
C ASP A 103 -12.07 -13.55 -1.50
N ASN A 104 -10.76 -13.29 -1.45
CA ASN A 104 -9.83 -13.72 -2.51
C ASN A 104 -8.87 -14.82 -2.08
N PHE A 105 -9.29 -15.69 -1.16
CA PHE A 105 -8.45 -16.74 -0.61
C PHE A 105 -8.46 -17.99 -1.49
N SER A 106 -7.45 -18.11 -2.36
CA SER A 106 -7.11 -19.34 -3.09
C SER A 106 -6.00 -20.12 -2.39
N THR A 107 -5.72 -21.34 -2.87
CA THR A 107 -4.62 -22.18 -2.36
C THR A 107 -3.25 -21.53 -2.50
N LEU A 108 -3.07 -20.68 -3.52
CA LEU A 108 -1.92 -19.81 -3.71
C LEU A 108 -2.41 -18.37 -3.81
N LEU A 109 -1.92 -17.48 -2.95
CA LEU A 109 -2.38 -16.10 -2.93
C LEU A 109 -1.74 -15.31 -4.08
N ASN A 110 -2.51 -14.38 -4.66
CA ASN A 110 -1.89 -13.32 -5.46
C ASN A 110 -0.95 -12.49 -4.56
N PRO A 111 0.22 -12.03 -5.05
CA PRO A 111 1.15 -11.24 -4.23
C PRO A 111 0.54 -10.00 -3.57
N LEU A 112 -0.41 -9.31 -4.21
CA LEU A 112 -1.09 -8.16 -3.60
C LEU A 112 -2.04 -8.58 -2.47
N ILE A 113 -2.72 -9.72 -2.63
CA ILE A 113 -3.57 -10.31 -1.58
C ILE A 113 -2.70 -10.78 -0.42
N ALA A 114 -1.57 -11.44 -0.70
CA ALA A 114 -0.62 -11.87 0.32
C ALA A 114 -0.05 -10.68 1.10
N LEU A 115 0.35 -9.61 0.40
CA LEU A 115 0.81 -8.36 1.03
C LEU A 115 -0.28 -7.75 1.92
N GLY A 116 -1.51 -7.68 1.44
CA GLY A 116 -2.64 -7.18 2.23
C GLY A 116 -2.95 -8.04 3.45
N SER A 117 -2.99 -9.36 3.28
CA SER A 117 -3.17 -10.31 4.38
C SER A 117 -2.07 -10.17 5.42
N PHE A 118 -0.81 -10.04 5.00
CA PHE A 118 0.33 -9.87 5.91
C PHE A 118 0.13 -8.66 6.84
N PHE A 119 -0.24 -7.50 6.30
CA PHE A 119 -0.44 -6.29 7.10
C PHE A 119 -1.75 -6.30 7.91
N THR A 120 -2.82 -6.87 7.38
CA THR A 120 -4.17 -6.78 7.99
C THR A 120 -4.46 -7.90 8.99
N ASN A 121 -3.84 -9.07 8.82
CA ASN A 121 -4.03 -10.20 9.73
C ASN A 121 -3.38 -9.96 11.10
N ARG A 122 -2.31 -9.15 11.16
CA ARG A 122 -1.60 -8.77 12.40
C ARG A 122 -1.09 -9.97 13.21
N SER A 123 -0.81 -11.10 12.56
CA SER A 123 -0.18 -12.23 13.21
C SER A 123 1.25 -11.83 13.63
N LEU A 124 1.64 -12.19 14.85
CA LEU A 124 2.96 -11.85 15.39
C LEU A 124 4.06 -12.75 14.81
N SER A 125 3.68 -13.88 14.23
CA SER A 125 4.58 -14.88 13.69
C SER A 125 4.00 -15.56 12.45
N LEU A 126 4.87 -16.13 11.64
CA LEU A 126 4.47 -16.94 10.49
C LEU A 126 3.57 -18.11 10.90
N THR A 127 3.82 -18.75 12.05
CA THR A 127 3.06 -19.92 12.50
C THR A 127 1.59 -19.61 12.80
N ASP A 128 1.30 -18.36 13.17
CA ASP A 128 -0.03 -17.87 13.51
C ASP A 128 -0.80 -17.34 12.29
N HIS A 129 -0.12 -17.12 11.17
CA HIS A 129 -0.75 -16.57 9.97
C HIS A 129 -1.61 -17.65 9.26
N PRO A 130 -2.86 -17.34 8.85
CA PRO A 130 -3.75 -18.33 8.21
C PRO A 130 -3.16 -18.95 6.93
N PHE A 131 -2.34 -18.18 6.23
CA PHE A 131 -1.68 -18.57 4.98
C PHE A 131 -0.19 -18.88 5.17
N LYS A 132 0.22 -19.45 6.31
CA LYS A 132 1.63 -19.75 6.64
C LYS A 132 2.38 -20.64 5.65
N ASN A 133 1.66 -21.40 4.83
CA ASN A 133 2.21 -22.26 3.79
C ASN A 133 2.32 -21.55 2.43
N ASP A 134 1.79 -20.33 2.31
CA ASP A 134 1.91 -19.54 1.08
C ASP A 134 3.35 -19.03 0.91
N PRO A 135 3.99 -19.24 -0.26
CA PRO A 135 5.37 -18.84 -0.48
C PRO A 135 5.62 -17.33 -0.33
N VAL A 136 4.65 -16.49 -0.69
CA VAL A 136 4.79 -15.02 -0.59
C VAL A 136 4.70 -14.60 0.88
N ILE A 137 3.77 -15.18 1.65
CA ILE A 137 3.69 -14.94 3.09
C ILE A 137 4.97 -15.38 3.81
N GLN A 138 5.49 -16.58 3.48
CA GLN A 138 6.76 -17.05 4.03
C GLN A 138 7.90 -16.09 3.71
N TYR A 139 7.98 -15.62 2.46
CA TYR A 139 8.98 -14.65 2.04
C TYR A 139 8.89 -13.33 2.82
N LEU A 140 7.68 -12.80 3.02
CA LEU A 140 7.45 -11.54 3.74
C LEU A 140 7.92 -11.65 5.20
N TYR A 141 7.51 -12.69 5.93
CA TYR A 141 7.97 -12.92 7.32
C TYR A 141 9.47 -13.14 7.39
N THR A 142 10.04 -13.97 6.52
CA THR A 142 11.48 -14.25 6.53
C THR A 142 12.30 -12.98 6.24
N SER A 143 11.83 -12.13 5.32
CA SER A 143 12.47 -10.86 5.00
C SER A 143 12.54 -9.92 6.20
N THR A 144 11.50 -9.89 7.04
CA THR A 144 11.51 -9.07 8.27
C THR A 144 12.53 -9.55 9.29
N ILE A 145 12.73 -10.87 9.42
CA ILE A 145 13.71 -11.46 10.33
C ILE A 145 15.13 -11.10 9.88
N PHE A 146 15.44 -11.24 8.59
CA PHE A 146 16.75 -10.89 8.06
C PHE A 146 17.07 -9.39 8.27
N GLN A 147 16.12 -8.49 8.02
CA GLN A 147 16.33 -7.07 8.27
C GLN A 147 16.55 -6.74 9.76
N HIS A 148 15.85 -7.45 10.66
CA HIS A 148 16.05 -7.24 12.10
C HIS A 148 17.46 -7.65 12.55
N GLN A 149 18.02 -8.72 11.98
CA GLN A 149 19.37 -9.19 12.30
C GLN A 149 20.45 -8.21 11.83
N PHE A 150 20.27 -7.56 10.68
CA PHE A 150 21.21 -6.53 10.19
C PHE A 150 21.17 -5.23 10.99
N ASN A 151 20.05 -4.89 11.65
CA ASN A 151 19.93 -3.68 12.46
C ASN A 151 20.44 -3.83 13.91
N ILE A 152 20.86 -5.03 14.33
CA ILE A 152 21.40 -5.32 15.68
C ILE A 152 22.95 -5.37 15.69
N ILE A 153 23.60 -5.36 14.52
CA ILE A 153 25.06 -5.37 14.37
C ILE A 153 25.55 -3.96 14.05
#